data_AF-A0A2P5MHV3-F1
#
_entry.id   AF-A0A2P5MHV3-F1
#
_cell.length_a   1.000
_cell.length_b   1.000
_cell.length_c   1.000
_cell.angle_alpha   90.00
_cell.angle_beta   90.00
_cell.angle_gamma   90.00
#
_symmetry.space_group_name_H-M   'P 1'
#
loop_
_entity.id
_entity.type
_entity.pdbx_description
1 polymer ?
#
loop_
_entity_poly.entity_id
_entity_poly.type
_entity_poly.pdbx_seq_one_letter_code
_entity_poly.pdbx_strand_id
1 'polypeptide(L)'
;MSVVKLIEESPNNWVFRHNLPEGVEDSFDDAVELYEVGNLVEAEETLRKLLLVCPHYIDALHHLSLIFSEDGLELESYLCSREAVRIGLEAIPSNFSWHTGHMNWWELGNRPFMRAYHALGLSLLKNQGPSSAIEIFARLVSVNHNDNLGCRYLLMQCYLDLNEWQSALNLSAQYSSDTGPDIVFSRIIALLQLDQKDDAIDALTGAIKKYPNIAKELGKNKHSEPKSLHPGFITSGGEDQAYDYWQRNRIHWASSTMAYKLLKGLLAK
;
A
#
# COMPACT_ATOMS: atom_id res chain seq x y z
N MET A 1 6.63 -0.34 -32.65
CA MET A 1 6.30 -0.78 -31.27
C MET A 1 6.07 0.46 -30.44
N SER A 2 4.98 0.52 -29.69
CA SER A 2 4.71 1.63 -28.79
C SER A 2 5.83 1.75 -27.75
N VAL A 3 6.34 2.96 -27.51
CA VAL A 3 7.45 3.18 -26.58
C VAL A 3 6.90 3.91 -25.35
N VAL A 4 7.06 3.28 -24.18
CA VAL A 4 6.84 3.90 -22.87
C VAL A 4 8.16 4.55 -22.44
N LYS A 5 8.13 5.78 -21.95
CA LYS A 5 9.29 6.49 -21.39
C LYS A 5 8.90 7.27 -20.16
N LEU A 6 9.76 7.31 -19.15
CA LEU A 6 9.68 8.28 -18.08
C LEU A 6 10.48 9.53 -18.47
N ILE A 7 9.84 10.70 -18.49
CA ILE A 7 10.49 11.98 -18.85
C ILE A 7 10.42 12.96 -17.69
N GLU A 8 11.47 13.77 -17.53
CA GLU A 8 11.50 14.88 -16.57
C GLU A 8 10.86 16.11 -17.21
N GLU A 9 9.69 16.52 -16.73
CA GLU A 9 8.93 17.65 -17.31
C GLU A 9 9.26 18.98 -16.62
N SER A 10 9.68 18.90 -15.37
CA SER A 10 10.24 20.00 -14.60
C SER A 10 11.21 19.43 -13.56
N PRO A 11 12.06 20.24 -12.91
CA PRO A 11 13.10 19.72 -12.03
C PRO A 11 12.56 18.71 -11.01
N ASN A 12 13.09 17.48 -11.08
CA ASN A 12 12.68 16.32 -10.29
C ASN A 12 11.23 15.83 -10.46
N ASN A 13 10.40 16.40 -11.34
CA ASN A 13 9.06 15.89 -11.62
C ASN A 13 9.07 15.05 -12.89
N TRP A 14 8.67 13.79 -12.74
CA TRP A 14 8.76 12.77 -13.77
C TRP A 14 7.37 12.26 -14.14
N VAL A 15 7.15 12.13 -15.45
CA VAL A 15 5.87 11.68 -16.02
C VAL A 15 6.12 10.58 -17.03
N PHE A 16 5.42 9.47 -16.86
CA PHE A 16 5.38 8.42 -17.88
C PHE A 16 4.59 8.91 -19.09
N ARG A 17 5.21 8.82 -20.26
CA ARG A 17 4.59 9.09 -21.56
C ARG A 17 4.59 7.84 -22.39
N HIS A 18 3.47 7.58 -23.06
CA HIS A 18 3.27 6.45 -23.93
C HIS A 18 2.64 6.96 -25.22
N ASN A 19 3.26 6.65 -26.36
CA ASN A 19 2.65 6.92 -27.66
C ASN A 19 1.72 5.75 -28.02
N LEU A 20 0.43 5.93 -27.79
CA LEU A 20 -0.61 4.95 -28.08
C LEU A 20 -1.16 5.14 -29.50
N PRO A 21 -1.42 4.05 -30.26
CA PRO A 21 -2.18 4.12 -31.50
C PRO A 21 -3.59 4.70 -31.28
N GLU A 22 -4.16 5.30 -32.32
CA GLU A 22 -5.53 5.80 -32.31
C GLU A 22 -6.53 4.70 -31.91
N GLY A 23 -7.49 5.04 -31.04
CA GLY A 23 -8.53 4.13 -30.54
C GLY A 23 -8.09 3.15 -29.44
N VAL A 24 -6.80 3.09 -29.08
CA VAL A 24 -6.33 2.22 -27.97
C VAL A 24 -6.81 2.72 -26.61
N GLU A 25 -6.85 4.05 -26.40
CA GLU A 25 -7.40 4.62 -25.16
C GLU A 25 -8.90 4.35 -25.06
N ASP A 26 -9.68 4.63 -26.11
CA ASP A 26 -11.13 4.37 -26.13
C ASP A 26 -11.45 2.89 -25.86
N SER A 27 -10.77 1.97 -26.55
CA SER A 27 -10.97 0.53 -26.34
C SER A 27 -10.55 0.07 -24.94
N PHE A 28 -9.64 0.79 -24.29
CA PHE A 28 -9.25 0.50 -22.92
C PHE A 28 -10.28 1.01 -21.93
N ASP A 29 -10.81 2.21 -22.14
CA ASP A 29 -11.90 2.76 -21.34
C ASP A 29 -13.13 1.84 -21.41
N ASP A 30 -13.49 1.33 -22.60
CA ASP A 30 -14.53 0.31 -22.78
C ASP A 30 -14.25 -0.95 -21.93
N ALA A 31 -13.00 -1.41 -21.88
CA ALA A 31 -12.63 -2.58 -21.09
C ALA A 31 -12.72 -2.33 -19.58
N VAL A 32 -12.41 -1.12 -19.14
CA VAL A 32 -12.57 -0.71 -17.73
C VAL A 32 -14.04 -0.63 -17.37
N GLU A 33 -14.90 -0.05 -18.22
CA GLU A 33 -16.35 -0.04 -18.00
C GLU A 33 -16.92 -1.46 -17.88
N LEU A 34 -16.50 -2.38 -18.76
CA LEU A 34 -16.89 -3.80 -18.70
C LEU A 34 -16.46 -4.44 -17.37
N TYR A 35 -15.24 -4.18 -16.91
CA TYR A 35 -14.74 -4.65 -15.62
C TYR A 35 -15.57 -4.09 -14.46
N GLU A 36 -15.86 -2.79 -14.44
CA GLU A 36 -16.62 -2.12 -13.38
C GLU A 36 -18.06 -2.65 -13.24
N VAL A 37 -18.70 -3.06 -14.35
CA VAL A 37 -20.03 -3.70 -14.33
C VAL A 37 -19.98 -5.22 -14.09
N GLY A 38 -18.79 -5.79 -13.87
CA GLY A 38 -18.59 -7.21 -13.58
C GLY A 38 -18.59 -8.13 -14.79
N ASN A 39 -18.49 -7.59 -16.02
CA ASN A 39 -18.38 -8.37 -17.24
C ASN A 39 -16.91 -8.76 -17.53
N LEU A 40 -16.34 -9.56 -16.63
CA LEU A 40 -14.92 -9.86 -16.60
C LEU A 40 -14.42 -10.58 -17.87
N VAL A 41 -15.24 -11.43 -18.47
CA VAL A 41 -14.87 -12.18 -19.69
C VAL A 41 -14.69 -11.25 -20.87
N GLU A 42 -15.65 -10.35 -21.13
CA GLU A 42 -15.52 -9.38 -22.23
C GLU A 42 -14.43 -8.34 -21.97
N ALA A 43 -14.24 -7.93 -20.72
CA ALA A 43 -13.13 -7.07 -20.31
C ALA A 43 -11.78 -7.74 -20.62
N GLU A 44 -11.59 -8.99 -20.22
CA GLU A 44 -10.38 -9.77 -20.49
C GLU A 44 -10.12 -9.89 -22.01
N GLU A 45 -11.14 -10.27 -22.79
CA GLU A 45 -11.01 -10.39 -24.24
C GLU A 45 -10.58 -9.07 -24.89
N THR A 46 -11.13 -7.95 -24.44
CA THR A 46 -10.82 -6.61 -24.95
C THR A 46 -9.39 -6.22 -24.61
N LEU A 47 -8.97 -6.42 -23.36
CA LEU A 47 -7.59 -6.16 -22.90
C LEU A 47 -6.57 -7.02 -23.66
N ARG A 48 -6.88 -8.30 -23.92
CA ARG A 48 -6.01 -9.17 -24.73
C ARG A 48 -5.89 -8.67 -26.17
N LYS A 49 -6.98 -8.22 -26.80
CA LYS A 49 -6.95 -7.61 -28.14
C LYS A 49 -6.09 -6.35 -28.16
N LEU A 50 -6.18 -5.51 -27.12
CA LEU A 50 -5.33 -4.33 -26.97
C LEU A 50 -3.85 -4.70 -26.92
N LEU A 51 -3.48 -5.75 -26.17
CA LEU A 51 -2.09 -6.19 -26.07
C LEU A 51 -1.53 -6.81 -27.37
N LEU A 52 -2.38 -7.26 -28.30
CA LEU A 52 -1.92 -7.65 -29.65
C LEU A 52 -1.46 -6.43 -30.46
N VAL A 53 -2.07 -5.27 -30.25
CA VAL A 53 -1.75 -4.01 -30.95
C VAL A 53 -0.66 -3.22 -30.22
N CYS A 54 -0.75 -3.18 -28.89
CA CYS A 54 0.11 -2.44 -27.99
C CYS A 54 0.67 -3.36 -26.88
N PRO A 55 1.66 -4.22 -27.17
CA PRO A 55 2.15 -5.23 -26.22
C PRO A 55 2.75 -4.66 -24.94
N HIS A 56 3.19 -3.40 -24.96
CA HIS A 56 3.80 -2.71 -23.82
C HIS A 56 2.81 -1.82 -23.05
N TYR A 57 1.50 -2.05 -23.21
CA TYR A 57 0.50 -1.26 -22.51
C TYR A 57 0.36 -1.69 -21.05
N ILE A 58 1.04 -0.94 -20.17
CA ILE A 58 1.10 -1.21 -18.73
C ILE A 58 -0.30 -1.24 -18.12
N ASP A 59 -1.20 -0.34 -18.53
CA ASP A 59 -2.53 -0.26 -17.91
C ASP A 59 -3.40 -1.48 -18.27
N ALA A 60 -3.32 -1.96 -19.51
CA ALA A 60 -4.01 -3.18 -19.91
C ALA A 60 -3.48 -4.42 -19.17
N LEU A 61 -2.16 -4.53 -19.00
CA LEU A 61 -1.55 -5.61 -18.20
C LEU A 61 -1.96 -5.54 -16.73
N HIS A 62 -2.03 -4.34 -16.15
CA HIS A 62 -2.50 -4.14 -14.79
C HIS A 62 -3.96 -4.60 -14.62
N HIS A 63 -4.86 -4.21 -15.52
CA HIS A 63 -6.26 -4.62 -15.42
C HIS A 63 -6.46 -6.13 -15.61
N LEU A 64 -5.70 -6.76 -16.51
CA LEU A 64 -5.66 -8.24 -16.57
C LEU A 64 -5.22 -8.87 -15.25
N SER A 65 -4.25 -8.27 -14.55
CA SER A 65 -3.83 -8.78 -13.24
C SER A 65 -4.93 -8.68 -12.19
N LEU A 66 -5.80 -7.67 -12.26
CA LEU A 66 -6.96 -7.52 -11.36
C LEU A 66 -7.99 -8.61 -11.67
N ILE A 67 -8.35 -8.80 -12.94
CA ILE A 67 -9.29 -9.84 -13.38
C ILE A 67 -8.81 -11.23 -12.92
N PHE A 68 -7.56 -11.58 -13.20
CA PHE A 68 -7.02 -12.87 -12.77
C PHE A 68 -6.95 -13.01 -11.26
N SER A 69 -6.73 -11.93 -10.52
CA SER A 69 -6.79 -11.97 -9.06
C SER A 69 -8.20 -12.27 -8.56
N GLU A 70 -9.24 -11.70 -9.18
CA GLU A 70 -10.64 -11.94 -8.82
C GLU A 70 -11.09 -13.37 -9.14
N ASP A 71 -10.60 -13.93 -10.24
CA ASP A 71 -10.87 -15.32 -10.64
C ASP A 71 -10.02 -16.36 -9.87
N GLY A 72 -9.17 -15.91 -8.94
CA GLY A 72 -8.29 -16.79 -8.15
C GLY A 72 -7.10 -17.37 -8.92
N LEU A 73 -6.81 -16.83 -10.11
CA LEU A 73 -5.68 -17.17 -10.97
C LEU A 73 -4.42 -16.40 -10.53
N GLU A 74 -3.89 -16.78 -9.37
CA GLU A 74 -2.80 -16.04 -8.70
C GLU A 74 -1.51 -15.97 -9.52
N LEU A 75 -1.17 -17.05 -10.25
CA LEU A 75 0.05 -17.09 -11.06
C LEU A 75 -0.07 -16.12 -12.24
N GLU A 76 -1.19 -16.15 -12.95
CA GLU A 76 -1.49 -15.29 -14.08
C GLU A 76 -1.52 -13.82 -13.66
N SER A 77 -2.16 -13.52 -12.53
CA SER A 77 -2.17 -12.18 -11.93
C SER A 77 -0.74 -11.69 -11.65
N TYR A 78 0.09 -12.51 -11.00
CA TYR A 78 1.48 -12.20 -10.72
C TYR A 78 2.28 -11.97 -12.00
N LEU A 79 2.11 -12.81 -13.03
CA LEU A 79 2.84 -12.69 -14.30
C LEU A 79 2.48 -11.39 -15.03
N CYS A 80 1.21 -11.01 -15.06
CA CYS A 80 0.75 -9.73 -15.63
C CYS A 80 1.31 -8.53 -14.87
N SER A 81 1.21 -8.52 -13.54
CA SER A 81 1.80 -7.45 -12.71
C SER A 81 3.30 -7.35 -12.90
N ARG A 82 4.02 -8.48 -12.92
CA ARG A 82 5.47 -8.52 -13.12
C ARG A 82 5.87 -7.97 -14.49
N GLU A 83 5.13 -8.30 -15.54
CA GLU A 83 5.42 -7.80 -16.90
C GLU A 83 5.16 -6.30 -17.03
N ALA A 84 4.03 -5.82 -16.48
CA ALA A 84 3.72 -4.40 -16.41
C ALA A 84 4.82 -3.60 -15.70
N VAL A 85 5.32 -4.13 -14.57
CA VAL A 85 6.43 -3.52 -13.82
C VAL A 85 7.75 -3.59 -14.59
N ARG A 86 8.06 -4.70 -15.28
CA ARG A 86 9.27 -4.83 -16.11
C ARG A 86 9.32 -3.71 -17.16
N ILE A 87 8.23 -3.51 -17.89
CA ILE A 87 8.12 -2.45 -18.91
C ILE A 87 8.30 -1.07 -18.28
N GLY A 88 7.65 -0.81 -17.14
CA GLY A 88 7.76 0.48 -16.47
C GLY A 88 9.16 0.77 -15.93
N LEU A 89 9.83 -0.23 -15.33
CA LEU A 89 11.20 -0.10 -14.84
C LEU A 89 12.21 0.10 -15.98
N GLU A 90 12.03 -0.56 -17.13
CA GLU A 90 12.87 -0.35 -18.32
C GLU A 90 12.72 1.05 -18.92
N ALA A 91 11.57 1.70 -18.72
CA ALA A 91 11.32 3.06 -19.16
C ALA A 91 11.93 4.14 -18.26
N ILE A 92 12.46 3.77 -17.08
CA ILE A 92 13.11 4.69 -16.15
C ILE A 92 14.55 4.98 -16.63
N PRO A 93 14.89 6.26 -16.91
CA PRO A 93 16.23 6.59 -17.39
C PRO A 93 17.25 6.55 -16.25
N SER A 94 18.52 6.38 -16.60
CA SER A 94 19.62 6.22 -15.62
C SER A 94 19.87 7.45 -14.74
N ASN A 95 19.39 8.64 -15.13
CA ASN A 95 19.49 9.86 -14.32
C ASN A 95 18.31 10.04 -13.35
N PHE A 96 17.29 9.17 -13.40
CA PHE A 96 16.22 9.17 -12.41
C PHE A 96 16.73 8.71 -11.04
N SER A 97 16.23 9.33 -9.98
CA SER A 97 16.52 8.95 -8.60
C SER A 97 15.22 8.68 -7.87
N TRP A 98 15.09 7.48 -7.29
CA TRP A 98 13.95 7.12 -6.44
C TRP A 98 13.81 7.99 -5.19
N HIS A 99 14.90 8.64 -4.74
CA HIS A 99 14.94 9.42 -3.51
C HIS A 99 14.57 10.89 -3.72
N THR A 100 14.82 11.43 -4.91
CA THR A 100 14.62 12.86 -5.20
C THR A 100 13.61 13.09 -6.32
N GLY A 101 13.32 12.07 -7.13
CA GLY A 101 12.32 12.15 -8.19
C GLY A 101 10.91 12.05 -7.64
N HIS A 102 10.00 12.78 -8.27
CA HIS A 102 8.58 12.84 -7.96
C HIS A 102 7.80 12.29 -9.14
N MET A 103 6.82 11.44 -8.86
CA MET A 103 5.83 10.95 -9.80
C MET A 103 4.46 11.32 -9.25
N ASN A 104 3.93 12.46 -9.69
CA ASN A 104 2.67 12.99 -9.16
C ASN A 104 1.50 12.09 -9.57
N TRP A 105 0.64 11.73 -8.61
CA TRP A 105 -0.56 10.92 -8.86
C TRP A 105 -1.55 11.58 -9.84
N TRP A 106 -1.62 12.91 -9.84
CA TRP A 106 -2.53 13.67 -10.71
C TRP A 106 -2.12 13.61 -12.18
N GLU A 107 -0.86 13.26 -12.46
CA GLU A 107 -0.40 12.97 -13.81
C GLU A 107 -0.85 11.58 -14.21
N LEU A 108 -1.85 11.50 -15.10
CA LEU A 108 -2.50 10.24 -15.47
C LEU A 108 -1.50 9.20 -15.99
N GLY A 109 -0.47 9.65 -16.71
CA GLY A 109 0.59 8.78 -17.24
C GLY A 109 1.33 7.99 -16.17
N ASN A 110 1.45 8.50 -14.94
CA ASN A 110 2.14 7.82 -13.85
C ASN A 110 1.32 6.68 -13.23
N ARG A 111 -0.02 6.77 -13.27
CA ARG A 111 -0.91 5.84 -12.56
C ARG A 111 -0.75 4.39 -13.00
N PRO A 112 -0.68 4.05 -14.32
CA PRO A 112 -0.50 2.67 -14.76
C PRO A 112 0.69 1.98 -14.10
N PHE A 113 1.87 2.59 -14.15
CA PHE A 113 3.08 2.02 -13.55
C PHE A 113 2.96 1.92 -12.04
N MET A 114 2.49 2.97 -11.37
CA MET A 114 2.37 2.98 -9.91
C MET A 114 1.39 1.92 -9.41
N ARG A 115 0.24 1.75 -10.08
CA ARG A 115 -0.75 0.72 -9.75
C ARG A 115 -0.20 -0.68 -9.99
N ALA A 116 0.49 -0.91 -11.12
CA ALA A 116 1.14 -2.19 -11.40
C ALA A 116 2.25 -2.52 -10.37
N TYR A 117 3.05 -1.52 -9.99
CA TYR A 117 4.12 -1.69 -9.02
C TYR A 117 3.57 -1.98 -7.63
N HIS A 118 2.50 -1.30 -7.23
CA HIS A 118 1.76 -1.60 -6.01
C HIS A 118 1.16 -3.02 -6.01
N ALA A 119 0.51 -3.43 -7.10
CA ALA A 119 -0.06 -4.77 -7.25
C ALA A 119 1.00 -5.87 -7.14
N LEU A 120 2.17 -5.68 -7.76
CA LEU A 120 3.31 -6.57 -7.59
C LEU A 120 3.79 -6.61 -6.12
N GLY A 121 3.88 -5.45 -5.46
CA GLY A 121 4.21 -5.36 -4.04
C GLY A 121 3.26 -6.16 -3.16
N LEU A 122 1.95 -6.05 -3.37
CA LEU A 122 0.94 -6.84 -2.65
C LEU A 122 1.11 -8.34 -2.91
N SER A 123 1.32 -8.75 -4.16
CA SER A 123 1.55 -10.15 -4.52
C SER A 123 2.81 -10.72 -3.85
N LEU A 124 3.90 -9.94 -3.81
CA LEU A 124 5.14 -10.35 -3.14
C LEU A 124 4.97 -10.42 -1.63
N LEU A 125 4.31 -9.44 -1.03
CA LEU A 125 4.03 -9.43 0.41
C LEU A 125 3.22 -10.68 0.81
N LYS A 126 2.17 -11.00 0.06
CA LYS A 126 1.31 -12.17 0.30
C LYS A 126 2.07 -13.50 0.19
N ASN A 127 2.88 -13.65 -0.86
CA ASN A 127 3.45 -14.97 -1.22
C ASN A 127 4.88 -15.20 -0.73
N GLN A 128 5.64 -14.13 -0.46
CA GLN A 128 7.07 -14.19 -0.15
C GLN A 128 7.44 -13.42 1.12
N GLY A 129 6.49 -12.66 1.69
CA GLY A 129 6.68 -11.92 2.93
C GLY A 129 7.28 -10.52 2.75
N PRO A 130 7.49 -9.80 3.86
CA PRO A 130 7.78 -8.37 3.87
C PRO A 130 9.11 -8.00 3.21
N SER A 131 10.15 -8.84 3.34
CA SER A 131 11.46 -8.58 2.74
C SER A 131 11.41 -8.45 1.21
N SER A 132 10.51 -9.18 0.55
CA SER A 132 10.37 -9.14 -0.91
C SER A 132 9.60 -7.91 -1.42
N ALA A 133 8.81 -7.26 -0.55
CA ALA A 133 7.90 -6.19 -0.95
C ALA A 133 8.31 -4.79 -0.46
N ILE A 134 9.10 -4.72 0.62
CA ILE A 134 9.45 -3.46 1.30
C ILE A 134 10.04 -2.39 0.36
N GLU A 135 10.92 -2.78 -0.56
CA GLU A 135 11.56 -1.83 -1.48
C GLU A 135 10.54 -1.20 -2.46
N ILE A 136 9.53 -1.97 -2.88
CA ILE A 136 8.47 -1.48 -3.76
C ILE A 136 7.67 -0.38 -3.06
N PHE A 137 7.19 -0.65 -1.84
CA PHE A 137 6.41 0.31 -1.08
C PHE A 137 7.23 1.53 -0.67
N ALA A 138 8.50 1.35 -0.29
CA ALA A 138 9.41 2.45 0.02
C ALA A 138 9.62 3.37 -1.19
N ARG A 139 9.84 2.80 -2.38
CA ARG A 139 9.96 3.55 -3.62
C ARG A 139 8.68 4.30 -3.96
N LEU A 140 7.51 3.66 -3.85
CA LEU A 140 6.21 4.30 -4.10
C LEU A 140 5.95 5.47 -3.16
N VAL A 141 6.19 5.31 -1.85
CA VAL A 141 6.10 6.38 -0.85
C VAL A 141 7.08 7.52 -1.17
N SER A 142 8.28 7.18 -1.63
CA SER A 142 9.31 8.17 -1.96
C SER A 142 8.95 9.02 -3.18
N VAL A 143 8.43 8.41 -4.25
CA VAL A 143 8.09 9.16 -5.48
C VAL A 143 6.69 9.77 -5.46
N ASN A 144 5.75 9.19 -4.71
CA ASN A 144 4.39 9.69 -4.52
C ASN A 144 4.22 10.23 -3.10
N HIS A 145 4.66 11.46 -2.85
CA HIS A 145 4.70 12.03 -1.50
C HIS A 145 3.36 12.02 -0.76
N ASN A 146 2.25 12.24 -1.48
CA ASN A 146 0.91 12.23 -0.90
C ASN A 146 0.39 10.81 -0.65
N ASP A 147 1.13 9.79 -1.09
CA ASP A 147 0.83 8.37 -0.95
C ASP A 147 -0.64 8.06 -1.27
N ASN A 148 -1.06 8.47 -2.48
CA ASN A 148 -2.43 8.27 -2.95
C ASN A 148 -2.85 6.80 -3.03
N LEU A 149 -1.88 5.88 -3.02
CA LEU A 149 -2.12 4.43 -3.01
C LEU A 149 -2.20 3.83 -1.60
N GLY A 150 -1.90 4.59 -0.55
CA GLY A 150 -1.90 4.08 0.83
C GLY A 150 -0.73 3.15 1.16
N CYS A 151 0.36 3.18 0.37
CA CYS A 151 1.57 2.38 0.56
C CYS A 151 2.24 2.62 1.91
N ARG A 152 2.05 3.77 2.56
CA ARG A 152 2.64 4.06 3.87
C ARG A 152 2.15 3.09 4.95
N TYR A 153 0.92 2.58 4.88
CA TYR A 153 0.43 1.60 5.83
C TYR A 153 1.07 0.22 5.59
N LEU A 154 1.21 -0.17 4.33
CA LEU A 154 1.90 -1.41 3.93
C LEU A 154 3.38 -1.36 4.30
N LEU A 155 4.03 -0.22 4.06
CA LEU A 155 5.42 0.02 4.39
C LEU A 155 5.65 0.02 5.92
N MET A 156 4.75 0.65 6.68
CA MET A 156 4.80 0.62 8.14
C MET A 156 4.73 -0.82 8.65
N GLN A 157 3.80 -1.63 8.15
CA GLN A 157 3.68 -3.03 8.51
C GLN A 157 4.97 -3.81 8.17
N CYS A 158 5.53 -3.62 6.97
CA CYS A 158 6.80 -4.24 6.58
C CYS A 158 7.93 -3.85 7.53
N TYR A 159 8.03 -2.58 7.95
CA TYR A 159 9.04 -2.16 8.90
C TYR A 159 8.88 -2.83 10.27
N LEU A 160 7.65 -2.98 10.78
CA LEU A 160 7.43 -3.70 12.03
C LEU A 160 7.79 -5.18 11.92
N ASP A 161 7.36 -5.85 10.85
CA ASP A 161 7.61 -7.28 10.64
C ASP A 161 9.12 -7.59 10.49
N LEU A 162 9.90 -6.63 9.99
CA LEU A 162 11.35 -6.74 9.82
C LEU A 162 12.16 -6.12 10.97
N ASN A 163 11.50 -5.60 12.01
CA ASN A 163 12.14 -4.90 13.13
C ASN A 163 12.95 -3.65 12.72
N GLU A 164 12.56 -2.98 11.63
CA GLU A 164 13.15 -1.75 11.11
C GLU A 164 12.60 -0.52 11.87
N TRP A 165 12.84 -0.49 13.19
CA TRP A 165 12.19 0.46 14.11
C TRP A 165 12.48 1.93 13.81
N GLN A 166 13.72 2.25 13.42
CA GLN A 166 14.09 3.61 13.07
C GLN A 166 13.36 4.07 11.80
N SER A 167 13.22 3.18 10.82
CA SER A 167 12.49 3.44 9.57
C SER A 167 10.99 3.63 9.83
N ALA A 168 10.39 2.82 10.70
CA ALA A 168 9.02 3.01 11.16
C ALA A 168 8.82 4.36 11.86
N LEU A 169 9.75 4.75 12.75
CA LEU A 169 9.69 6.04 13.43
C LEU A 169 9.81 7.21 12.45
N ASN A 170 10.74 7.12 11.49
CA ASN A 170 10.93 8.13 10.45
C ASN A 170 9.68 8.25 9.56
N LEU A 171 9.07 7.14 9.16
CA LEU A 171 7.84 7.14 8.37
C LEU A 171 6.68 7.80 9.13
N SER A 172 6.56 7.54 10.45
CA SER A 172 5.55 8.21 11.28
C SER A 172 5.76 9.72 11.35
N ALA A 173 7.01 10.19 11.33
CA ALA A 173 7.34 11.61 11.36
C ALA A 173 7.06 12.28 10.01
N GLN A 174 7.37 11.58 8.90
CA GLN A 174 7.04 12.02 7.54
C GLN A 174 5.54 12.27 7.38
N TYR A 175 4.70 11.42 7.98
CA TYR A 175 3.24 11.53 7.96
C TYR A 175 2.68 11.97 9.32
N SER A 176 3.25 13.00 9.94
CA SER A 176 2.85 13.47 11.29
C SER A 176 1.39 13.95 11.40
N SER A 177 0.77 14.35 10.28
CA SER A 177 -0.66 14.68 10.21
C SER A 177 -1.56 13.47 9.98
N ASP A 178 -1.00 12.35 9.53
CA ASP A 178 -1.73 11.09 9.43
C ASP A 178 -1.90 10.55 10.84
N THR A 179 -3.16 10.36 11.18
CA THR A 179 -3.53 9.90 12.51
C THR A 179 -4.16 8.53 12.49
N GLY A 180 -4.10 7.82 11.35
CA GLY A 180 -4.54 6.44 11.23
C GLY A 180 -3.95 5.56 12.33
N PRO A 181 -4.73 4.60 12.89
CA PRO A 181 -4.26 3.73 13.96
C PRO A 181 -2.94 3.02 13.67
N ASP A 182 -2.75 2.59 12.43
CA ASP A 182 -1.55 1.90 11.96
C ASP A 182 -0.29 2.75 11.94
N ILE A 183 -0.40 4.09 11.93
CA ILE A 183 0.76 4.97 12.12
C ILE A 183 0.94 5.28 13.60
N VAL A 184 -0.14 5.65 14.28
CA VAL A 184 -0.12 6.12 15.68
C VAL A 184 0.36 5.04 16.63
N PHE A 185 -0.21 3.84 16.57
CA PHE A 185 0.12 2.77 17.51
C PHE A 185 1.43 2.05 17.15
N SER A 186 1.75 1.94 15.86
CA SER A 186 3.02 1.37 15.40
C SER A 186 4.22 2.22 15.81
N ARG A 187 4.08 3.55 15.80
CA ARG A 187 5.08 4.49 16.33
C ARG A 187 5.40 4.18 17.80
N ILE A 188 4.41 3.84 18.62
CA ILE A 188 4.62 3.51 20.04
C ILE A 188 5.47 2.25 20.18
N ILE A 189 5.20 1.22 19.37
CA ILE A 189 6.02 0.00 19.36
C ILE A 189 7.45 0.33 18.95
N ALA A 190 7.65 1.10 17.88
CA ALA A 190 8.98 1.52 17.44
C ALA A 190 9.75 2.31 18.51
N LEU A 191 9.10 3.27 19.19
CA LEU A 191 9.71 4.03 20.29
C LEU A 191 10.16 3.13 21.43
N LEU A 192 9.34 2.16 21.84
CA LEU A 192 9.69 1.21 22.89
C LEU A 192 10.87 0.32 22.50
N GLN A 193 10.93 -0.13 21.25
CA GLN A 193 12.04 -0.96 20.76
C GLN A 193 13.35 -0.17 20.61
N LEU A 194 13.26 1.15 20.48
CA LEU A 194 14.40 2.08 20.46
C LEU A 194 14.76 2.63 21.85
N ASP A 195 14.17 2.09 22.92
CA ASP A 195 14.36 2.52 24.32
C ASP A 195 13.97 4.00 24.58
N GLN A 196 13.12 4.57 23.73
CA GLN A 196 12.58 5.93 23.87
C GLN A 196 11.27 5.91 24.68
N LYS A 197 11.39 5.51 25.94
CA LYS A 197 10.24 5.15 26.78
C LYS A 197 9.33 6.33 27.13
N ASP A 198 9.89 7.51 27.41
CA ASP A 198 9.09 8.68 27.80
C ASP A 198 8.23 9.15 26.61
N ASP A 199 8.84 9.24 25.42
CA ASP A 199 8.12 9.54 24.17
C ASP A 199 7.04 8.50 23.86
N ALA A 200 7.30 7.22 24.13
CA ALA A 200 6.32 6.15 23.96
C ALA A 200 5.11 6.31 24.90
N ILE A 201 5.34 6.72 26.16
CA ILE A 201 4.27 6.96 27.15
C ILE A 201 3.40 8.14 26.72
N ASP A 202 4.02 9.23 26.25
CA ASP A 202 3.31 10.41 25.77
C ASP A 202 2.48 10.09 24.52
N ALA A 203 3.09 9.39 23.55
CA ALA A 203 2.40 8.94 22.35
C ALA A 203 1.24 7.99 22.69
N LEU A 204 1.43 7.05 23.60
CA LEU A 204 0.40 6.10 24.03
C LEU A 204 -0.74 6.80 24.76
N THR A 205 -0.45 7.79 25.60
CA THR A 205 -1.49 8.59 26.27
C THR A 205 -2.35 9.33 25.25
N GLY A 206 -1.73 9.95 24.24
CA GLY A 206 -2.44 10.58 23.12
C GLY A 206 -3.27 9.58 22.31
N ALA A 207 -2.70 8.42 22.00
CA ALA A 207 -3.37 7.37 21.24
C ALA A 207 -4.60 6.80 21.96
N ILE A 208 -4.52 6.57 23.28
CA ILE A 208 -5.65 6.11 24.10
C ILE A 208 -6.80 7.12 24.07
N LYS A 209 -6.50 8.41 24.18
CA LYS A 209 -7.52 9.47 24.12
C LYS A 209 -8.21 9.52 22.76
N LYS A 210 -7.44 9.33 21.68
CA LYS A 210 -7.95 9.43 20.31
C LYS A 210 -8.69 8.17 19.86
N TYR A 211 -8.18 7.00 20.22
CA TYR A 211 -8.68 5.69 19.80
C TYR A 211 -8.99 4.80 21.02
N PRO A 212 -9.96 5.18 21.86
CA PRO A 212 -10.26 4.46 23.10
C PRO A 212 -10.72 3.02 22.84
N ASN A 213 -11.41 2.75 21.73
CA ASN A 213 -11.84 1.39 21.39
C ASN A 213 -10.66 0.49 21.03
N ILE A 214 -9.67 1.01 20.30
CA ILE A 214 -8.44 0.27 19.98
C ILE A 214 -7.65 -0.04 21.25
N ALA A 215 -7.46 0.97 22.11
CA ALA A 215 -6.78 0.78 23.39
C ALA A 215 -7.49 -0.25 24.28
N LYS A 216 -8.82 -0.18 24.37
CA LYS A 216 -9.64 -1.16 25.10
C LYS A 216 -9.50 -2.56 24.51
N GLU A 217 -9.56 -2.69 23.19
CA GLU A 217 -9.41 -3.98 22.50
C GLU A 217 -8.05 -4.60 22.80
N LEU A 218 -6.95 -3.85 22.61
CA LEU A 218 -5.59 -4.29 22.94
C LEU A 218 -5.43 -4.69 24.41
N GLY A 219 -6.18 -4.07 25.33
CA GLY A 219 -6.14 -4.36 26.76
C GLY A 219 -6.86 -5.66 27.18
N LYS A 220 -7.69 -6.25 26.30
CA LYS A 220 -8.44 -7.47 26.60
C LYS A 220 -7.51 -8.69 26.74
N ASN A 221 -7.94 -9.67 27.53
CA ASN A 221 -7.29 -10.98 27.57
C ASN A 221 -7.91 -11.97 26.55
N LYS A 222 -9.14 -11.70 26.11
CA LYS A 222 -9.86 -12.48 25.10
C LYS A 222 -10.49 -11.52 24.11
N HIS A 223 -10.23 -11.77 22.85
CA HIS A 223 -10.72 -10.99 21.72
C HIS A 223 -11.82 -11.78 21.02
N SER A 224 -12.83 -11.09 20.51
CA SER A 224 -13.94 -11.72 19.81
C SER A 224 -14.36 -10.80 18.68
N GLU A 225 -14.60 -11.41 17.53
CA GLU A 225 -15.00 -10.68 16.34
C GLU A 225 -16.29 -9.89 16.61
N PRO A 226 -16.29 -8.57 16.35
CA PRO A 226 -17.46 -7.74 16.63
C PRO A 226 -18.53 -7.98 15.58
N LYS A 227 -19.80 -7.94 16.00
CA LYS A 227 -20.96 -8.10 15.08
C LYS A 227 -21.03 -6.99 14.02
N SER A 228 -20.35 -5.88 14.24
CA SER A 228 -20.27 -4.75 13.31
C SER A 228 -19.26 -4.98 12.19
N LEU A 229 -18.45 -6.06 12.23
CA LEU A 229 -17.48 -6.34 11.19
C LEU A 229 -18.23 -6.65 9.88
N HIS A 230 -17.98 -5.85 8.85
CA HIS A 230 -18.50 -6.06 7.51
C HIS A 230 -17.32 -6.16 6.54
N PRO A 231 -17.17 -7.26 5.77
CA PRO A 231 -16.10 -7.38 4.79
C PRO A 231 -16.03 -6.15 3.86
N GLY A 232 -14.83 -5.60 3.68
CA GLY A 232 -14.58 -4.43 2.84
C GLY A 232 -14.88 -3.07 3.50
N PHE A 233 -15.42 -3.03 4.72
CA PHE A 233 -15.73 -1.78 5.41
C PHE A 233 -15.15 -1.77 6.83
N ILE A 234 -14.65 -0.61 7.25
CA ILE A 234 -14.20 -0.35 8.62
C ILE A 234 -14.80 0.96 9.10
N THR A 235 -15.49 0.91 10.23
CA THR A 235 -16.07 2.08 10.89
C THR A 235 -14.97 2.83 11.63
N SER A 236 -14.71 4.07 11.23
CA SER A 236 -13.72 4.91 11.91
C SER A 236 -14.07 5.09 13.39
N GLY A 237 -13.17 4.67 14.29
CA GLY A 237 -13.38 4.67 15.73
C GLY A 237 -14.29 3.55 16.26
N GLY A 238 -14.78 2.66 15.40
CA GLY A 238 -15.67 1.55 15.77
C GLY A 238 -14.97 0.36 16.43
N GLU A 239 -15.77 -0.63 16.85
CA GLU A 239 -15.27 -1.89 17.41
C GLU A 239 -14.61 -2.78 16.34
N ASP A 240 -15.11 -2.72 15.11
CA ASP A 240 -14.54 -3.34 13.92
C ASP A 240 -13.12 -2.84 13.62
N GLN A 241 -12.90 -1.52 13.66
CA GLN A 241 -11.55 -0.95 13.51
C GLN A 241 -10.60 -1.42 14.62
N ALA A 242 -11.10 -1.48 15.85
CA ALA A 242 -10.30 -1.92 16.99
C ALA A 242 -9.90 -3.38 16.89
N TYR A 243 -10.84 -4.24 16.49
CA TYR A 243 -10.58 -5.66 16.27
C TYR A 243 -9.64 -5.91 15.09
N ASP A 244 -9.85 -5.23 13.96
CA ASP A 244 -8.97 -5.31 12.79
C ASP A 244 -7.53 -4.87 13.13
N TYR A 245 -7.38 -3.72 13.80
CA TYR A 245 -6.07 -3.25 14.24
C TYR A 245 -5.38 -4.27 15.13
N TRP A 246 -6.07 -4.79 16.15
CA TRP A 246 -5.54 -5.83 17.04
C TRP A 246 -5.13 -7.08 16.24
N GLN A 247 -5.98 -7.56 15.33
CA GLN A 247 -5.72 -8.78 14.58
C GLN A 247 -4.43 -8.68 13.77
N ARG A 248 -4.20 -7.54 13.11
CA ARG A 248 -3.02 -7.28 12.27
C ARG A 248 -1.76 -7.00 13.10
N ASN A 249 -1.90 -6.34 14.25
CA ASN A 249 -0.75 -5.84 15.01
C ASN A 249 -0.43 -6.62 16.30
N ARG A 250 -1.23 -7.60 16.72
CA ARG A 250 -1.04 -8.32 18.00
C ARG A 250 0.34 -8.94 18.18
N ILE A 251 0.98 -9.38 17.10
CA ILE A 251 2.33 -9.98 17.15
C ILE A 251 3.35 -8.92 17.58
N HIS A 252 3.22 -7.69 17.10
CA HIS A 252 4.09 -6.55 17.41
C HIS A 252 3.89 -6.03 18.84
N TRP A 253 2.67 -6.10 19.34
CA TRP A 253 2.39 -5.80 20.74
C TRP A 253 2.90 -6.89 21.68
N ALA A 254 2.79 -8.16 21.28
CA ALA A 254 3.29 -9.29 22.05
C ALA A 254 4.83 -9.35 22.12
N SER A 255 5.53 -8.86 21.10
CA SER A 255 7.00 -8.77 21.12
C SER A 255 7.52 -7.72 22.10
N SER A 256 6.67 -6.80 22.58
CA SER A 256 7.00 -5.82 23.61
C SER A 256 6.20 -6.04 24.89
N THR A 257 6.77 -6.78 25.84
CA THR A 257 6.17 -6.95 27.19
C THR A 257 5.91 -5.61 27.89
N MET A 258 6.72 -4.59 27.57
CA MET A 258 6.54 -3.23 28.07
C MET A 258 5.30 -2.54 27.49
N ALA A 259 4.99 -2.74 26.20
CA ALA A 259 3.83 -2.11 25.55
C ALA A 259 2.52 -2.45 26.27
N TYR A 260 2.26 -3.74 26.53
CA TYR A 260 1.07 -4.16 27.26
C TYR A 260 1.05 -3.67 28.72
N LYS A 261 2.20 -3.68 29.39
CA LYS A 261 2.30 -3.20 30.78
C LYS A 261 1.95 -1.71 30.87
N LEU A 262 2.48 -0.90 29.95
CA LEU A 262 2.18 0.53 29.88
C LEU A 262 0.72 0.79 29.54
N LEU A 263 0.19 0.10 28.52
CA LEU A 263 -1.22 0.21 28.12
C LEU A 263 -2.15 -0.10 29.30
N LYS A 264 -1.97 -1.25 29.97
CA LYS A 264 -2.80 -1.63 31.12
C LYS A 264 -2.67 -0.66 32.29
N GLY A 265 -1.45 -0.16 32.54
CA GLY A 265 -1.20 0.84 33.58
C GLY A 265 -1.87 2.20 33.30
N LEU A 266 -1.98 2.60 32.04
CA LEU A 266 -2.67 3.83 31.64
C LEU A 266 -4.20 3.65 31.62
N LEU A 267 -4.72 2.48 31.25
CA LEU A 267 -6.15 2.19 31.26
C LEU A 267 -6.74 2.02 32.68
N ALA A 268 -5.91 1.74 33.68
CA ALA A 268 -6.33 1.58 35.08
C ALA A 268 -6.41 2.89 35.87
N LYS A 269 -5.98 4.02 35.28
CA LYS A 269 -6.03 5.36 35.86
C LYS A 269 -7.30 6.08 35.43
#